data_AF-B0DS54-F1
#
_entry.id   AF-B0DS54-F1
#
_cell.length_a   1.000
_cell.length_b   1.000
_cell.length_c   1.000
_cell.angle_alpha   90.00
_cell.angle_beta   90.00
_cell.angle_gamma   90.00
#
_symmetry.space_group_name_H-M   'P 1'
#
loop_
_entity.id
_entity.type
_entity.pdbx_description
1 polymer ?
#
loop_
_entity_poly.entity_id
_entity_poly.type
_entity_poly.pdbx_seq_one_letter_code
_entity_poly.pdbx_strand_id
1 'polypeptide(L)'
;MWLNQLSKFALLAAQYLVPSRSTSTCLSTSTTLEHLIDCFHPFTVPERKYPDYPSYDAAQPNATQRQAWSDVITAVLNVDGNCSSIFIPPSINTIISVAPFTDSSGTAFCVLYESSVESGHYAKGWGLFVVPELRADVSRSIHFSAPHPGWPGGDGDTPQQAASLFKATGAKSLLITGRKRTASILPSDCVTSSQGGQHYYMTDPTHSIREPFFDANLAIIAWQNENGGCPATSCAFIQMHGKARTTCASEQVFLSAGLGRGKASIAWYTDDVDRPVKRLKTQLI
;
A
#
# COMPACT_ATOMS: atom_id res chain seq x y z
N MET A 1 57.50 -22.77 26.12
CA MET A 1 56.15 -22.59 26.74
C MET A 1 55.36 -21.46 26.08
N TRP A 2 55.52 -21.28 24.77
CA TRP A 2 54.73 -20.41 23.90
C TRP A 2 54.21 -21.32 22.78
N LEU A 3 52.99 -21.06 22.26
CA LEU A 3 52.32 -21.64 21.07
C LEU A 3 51.02 -22.45 21.21
N ASN A 4 50.47 -22.77 22.39
CA ASN A 4 49.24 -23.62 22.44
C ASN A 4 47.95 -22.96 23.00
N GLN A 5 47.77 -21.64 22.89
CA GLN A 5 46.55 -20.96 23.37
C GLN A 5 45.83 -20.07 22.32
N LEU A 6 46.20 -20.13 21.04
CA LEU A 6 45.60 -19.28 20.00
C LEU A 6 44.60 -19.98 19.07
N SER A 7 44.06 -21.14 19.45
CA SER A 7 43.24 -21.98 18.54
C SER A 7 41.79 -22.17 18.96
N LYS A 8 41.28 -21.44 19.96
CA LYS A 8 39.89 -21.62 20.45
C LYS A 8 38.98 -20.39 20.36
N PHE A 9 39.43 -19.32 19.70
CA PHE A 9 38.59 -18.14 19.39
C PHE A 9 38.45 -17.89 17.88
N ALA A 10 38.59 -18.93 17.06
CA ALA A 10 38.40 -18.86 15.60
C ALA A 10 37.18 -19.64 15.10
N LEU A 11 36.27 -20.07 15.98
CA LEU A 11 35.00 -20.69 15.61
C LEU A 11 33.89 -20.13 16.51
N LEU A 12 33.33 -18.98 16.13
CA LEU A 12 31.94 -18.53 16.38
C LEU A 12 31.80 -17.08 15.90
N ALA A 13 32.26 -16.82 14.69
CA ALA A 13 31.82 -15.68 13.89
C ALA A 13 31.50 -16.19 12.49
N ALA A 14 30.77 -17.31 12.42
CA ALA A 14 29.81 -17.45 11.34
C ALA A 14 28.79 -16.35 11.60
N GLN A 15 29.07 -15.16 11.08
CA GLN A 15 28.03 -14.21 10.74
C GLN A 15 27.01 -15.05 9.98
N TYR A 16 25.85 -15.28 10.60
CA TYR A 16 24.67 -15.67 9.88
C TYR A 16 24.43 -14.52 8.90
N LEU A 17 25.05 -14.61 7.73
CA LEU A 17 24.63 -13.88 6.54
C LEU A 17 23.22 -14.39 6.30
N VAL A 18 22.25 -13.75 6.95
CA VAL A 18 20.85 -13.85 6.54
C VAL A 18 20.89 -13.47 5.07
N PRO A 19 20.54 -14.37 4.14
CA PRO A 19 20.50 -14.03 2.73
C PRO A 19 19.69 -12.75 2.60
N SER A 20 20.23 -11.72 1.94
CA SER A 20 19.47 -10.49 1.73
C SER A 20 18.18 -10.88 1.00
N ARG A 21 17.06 -10.88 1.73
CA ARG A 21 15.78 -11.31 1.18
C ARG A 21 15.44 -10.30 0.09
N SER A 22 15.35 -10.76 -1.16
CA SER A 22 14.89 -9.92 -2.25
C SER A 22 13.37 -9.93 -2.28
N THR A 23 12.75 -8.77 -2.48
CA THR A 23 11.29 -8.66 -2.63
C THR A 23 10.79 -9.46 -3.84
N SER A 24 11.61 -9.61 -4.88
CA SER A 24 11.29 -10.44 -6.05
C SER A 24 11.08 -11.92 -5.73
N THR A 25 11.63 -12.44 -4.62
CA THR A 25 11.39 -13.84 -4.19
C THR A 25 9.94 -14.10 -3.80
N CYS A 26 9.18 -13.05 -3.45
CA CYS A 26 7.76 -13.19 -3.14
C CYS A 26 6.93 -13.64 -4.34
N LEU A 27 7.31 -13.21 -5.55
CA LEU A 27 6.63 -13.57 -6.78
C LEU A 27 6.76 -15.06 -7.11
N SER A 28 7.87 -15.70 -6.72
CA SER A 28 8.12 -17.12 -7.01
C SER A 28 7.76 -18.08 -5.86
N THR A 29 7.63 -17.58 -4.63
CA THR A 29 7.32 -18.39 -3.44
C THR A 29 5.84 -18.35 -3.06
N SER A 30 5.10 -17.38 -3.57
CA SER A 30 3.67 -17.22 -3.30
C SER A 30 2.83 -17.89 -4.38
N THR A 31 1.73 -18.53 -3.98
CA THR A 31 0.80 -19.19 -4.90
C THR A 31 -0.56 -18.49 -4.96
N THR A 32 -0.88 -17.65 -3.98
CA THR A 32 -2.10 -16.83 -3.97
C THR A 32 -1.74 -15.37 -3.80
N LEU A 33 -2.61 -14.47 -4.22
CA LEU A 33 -2.41 -13.04 -4.06
C LEU A 33 -2.31 -12.64 -2.57
N GLU A 34 -3.10 -13.25 -1.70
CA GLU A 34 -3.04 -13.00 -0.26
C GLU A 34 -1.67 -13.41 0.32
N HIS A 35 -1.17 -14.59 -0.08
CA HIS A 35 0.16 -15.05 0.33
C HIS A 35 1.27 -14.18 -0.26
N LEU A 36 1.07 -13.63 -1.46
CA LEU A 36 1.99 -12.65 -2.05
C LEU A 36 2.08 -11.39 -1.18
N ILE A 37 0.94 -10.85 -0.75
CA ILE A 37 0.91 -9.69 0.15
C ILE A 37 1.55 -10.03 1.51
N ASP A 38 1.30 -11.22 2.05
CA ASP A 38 1.98 -11.71 3.27
C ASP A 38 3.49 -11.79 3.09
N CYS A 39 3.97 -12.21 1.92
CA CYS A 39 5.40 -12.28 1.66
C CYS A 39 6.04 -10.89 1.58
N PHE A 40 5.36 -9.90 1.01
CA PHE A 40 5.84 -8.52 0.96
C PHE A 40 5.81 -7.83 2.33
N HIS A 41 4.92 -8.26 3.22
CA HIS A 41 4.69 -7.61 4.52
C HIS A 41 5.95 -7.34 5.35
N PRO A 42 6.91 -8.28 5.53
CA PRO A 42 8.11 -8.05 6.35
C PRO A 42 9.03 -6.94 5.83
N PHE A 43 8.91 -6.58 4.54
CA PHE A 43 9.68 -5.48 3.96
C PHE A 43 9.14 -4.11 4.35
N THR A 44 7.93 -4.00 4.90
CA THR A 44 7.33 -2.72 5.32
C THR A 44 8.31 -1.93 6.19
N VAL A 45 8.50 -0.64 5.90
CA VAL A 45 9.37 0.24 6.70
C VAL A 45 8.86 0.28 8.14
N PRO A 46 9.72 -0.04 9.13
CA PRO A 46 9.32 -0.16 10.51
C PRO A 46 9.04 1.20 11.16
N GLU A 47 8.44 1.14 12.35
CA GLU A 47 8.20 2.33 13.16
C GLU A 47 9.50 3.06 13.48
N ARG A 48 9.46 4.40 13.51
CA ARG A 48 10.57 5.27 13.91
C ARG A 48 11.84 5.13 13.06
N LYS A 49 11.76 4.57 11.84
CA LYS A 49 12.88 4.58 10.87
C LYS A 49 13.36 5.99 10.55
N TYR A 50 12.47 6.99 10.58
CA TYR A 50 12.76 8.40 10.33
C TYR A 50 12.49 9.23 11.59
N PRO A 51 13.44 9.30 12.54
CA PRO A 51 13.22 9.95 13.83
C PRO A 51 13.23 11.48 13.78
N ASP A 52 13.71 12.08 12.69
CA ASP A 52 13.90 13.52 12.53
C ASP A 52 13.51 14.01 11.12
N TYR A 53 13.35 15.32 10.95
CA TYR A 53 13.00 15.93 9.67
C TYR A 53 14.02 15.61 8.56
N PRO A 54 15.35 15.69 8.79
CA PRO A 54 16.33 15.36 7.75
C PRO A 54 16.23 13.93 7.21
N SER A 55 16.08 12.92 8.10
CA SER A 55 15.94 11.52 7.68
C SER A 55 14.62 11.27 6.95
N TYR A 56 13.54 11.92 7.38
CA TYR A 56 12.26 11.87 6.67
C TYR A 56 12.36 12.53 5.29
N ASP A 57 12.90 13.74 5.20
CA ASP A 57 13.01 14.49 3.94
C ASP A 57 13.89 13.74 2.92
N ALA A 58 14.98 13.11 3.36
CA ALA A 58 15.82 12.26 2.51
C ALA A 58 15.11 11.01 1.97
N ALA A 59 14.05 10.56 2.66
CA ALA A 59 13.23 9.43 2.25
C ALA A 59 12.05 9.81 1.35
N GLN A 60 11.75 11.10 1.18
CA GLN A 60 10.65 11.57 0.34
C GLN A 60 11.05 11.57 -1.15
N PRO A 61 10.10 11.26 -2.06
CA PRO A 61 10.33 11.38 -3.48
C PRO A 61 10.49 12.86 -3.88
N ASN A 62 11.43 13.16 -4.78
CA ASN A 62 11.51 14.48 -5.42
C ASN A 62 10.43 14.65 -6.51
N ALA A 63 10.30 15.85 -7.08
CA ALA A 63 9.27 16.13 -8.09
C ALA A 63 9.33 15.19 -9.32
N THR A 64 10.52 14.91 -9.84
CA THR A 64 10.71 13.98 -10.97
C THR A 64 10.30 12.56 -10.62
N GLN A 65 10.58 12.11 -9.40
CA GLN A 65 10.20 10.81 -8.89
C GLN A 65 8.68 10.70 -8.68
N ARG A 66 8.04 11.75 -8.14
CA ARG A 66 6.57 11.81 -7.98
C ARG A 66 5.86 11.74 -9.32
N GLN A 67 6.32 12.49 -10.32
CA GLN A 67 5.76 12.40 -11.68
C GLN A 67 5.94 11.01 -12.29
N ALA A 68 7.17 10.47 -12.23
CA ALA A 68 7.46 9.14 -12.74
C ALA A 68 6.61 8.05 -12.07
N TRP A 69 6.36 8.18 -10.77
CA TRP A 69 5.49 7.27 -10.02
C TRP A 69 4.04 7.32 -10.54
N SER A 70 3.46 8.52 -10.70
CA SER A 70 2.12 8.69 -11.28
C SER A 70 2.02 8.14 -12.70
N ASP A 71 3.05 8.36 -13.53
CA ASP A 71 3.12 7.86 -14.91
C ASP A 71 3.12 6.33 -14.94
N VAL A 72 3.93 5.69 -14.08
CA VAL A 72 3.98 4.22 -13.97
C VAL A 72 2.67 3.65 -13.44
N ILE A 73 2.03 4.27 -12.44
CA ILE A 73 0.70 3.86 -11.95
C ILE A 73 -0.31 3.86 -13.11
N THR A 74 -0.32 4.93 -13.91
CA THR A 74 -1.18 5.06 -15.08
C THR A 74 -0.85 4.03 -16.16
N ALA A 75 0.43 3.76 -16.40
CA ALA A 75 0.86 2.73 -17.36
C ALA A 75 0.44 1.33 -16.92
N VAL A 76 0.59 0.99 -15.63
CA VAL A 76 0.13 -0.28 -15.05
C VAL A 76 -1.38 -0.41 -15.18
N LEU A 77 -2.16 0.63 -14.86
CA LEU A 77 -3.62 0.62 -15.04
C LEU A 77 -4.06 0.34 -16.49
N ASN A 78 -3.26 0.73 -17.47
CA ASN A 78 -3.55 0.56 -18.89
C ASN A 78 -3.13 -0.80 -19.47
N VAL A 79 -2.46 -1.65 -18.70
CA VAL A 79 -1.95 -2.95 -19.18
C VAL A 79 -3.05 -3.86 -19.75
N ASP A 80 -2.68 -4.66 -20.74
CA ASP A 80 -3.51 -5.71 -21.33
C ASP A 80 -2.60 -6.84 -21.86
N GLY A 81 -2.20 -7.76 -20.99
CA GLY A 81 -1.50 -9.00 -21.35
C GLY A 81 0.03 -9.01 -21.30
N ASN A 82 0.70 -7.87 -21.04
CA ASN A 82 2.17 -7.84 -20.95
C ASN A 82 2.69 -6.89 -19.88
N CYS A 83 2.83 -7.38 -18.65
CA CYS A 83 3.41 -6.62 -17.53
C CYS A 83 4.85 -6.13 -17.81
N SER A 84 5.61 -6.85 -18.65
CA SER A 84 7.02 -6.54 -18.94
C SER A 84 7.21 -5.37 -19.92
N SER A 85 6.16 -4.98 -20.64
CA SER A 85 6.22 -3.83 -21.56
C SER A 85 6.09 -2.47 -20.84
N ILE A 86 5.77 -2.48 -19.55
CA ILE A 86 5.60 -1.25 -18.77
C ILE A 86 6.96 -0.58 -18.60
N PHE A 87 7.11 0.59 -19.22
CA PHE A 87 8.32 1.39 -19.11
C PHE A 87 8.43 2.00 -17.70
N ILE A 88 9.56 1.76 -17.04
CA ILE A 88 9.89 2.37 -15.75
C ILE A 88 10.91 3.49 -15.97
N PRO A 89 10.58 4.76 -15.67
CA PRO A 89 11.50 5.88 -15.86
C PRO A 89 12.82 5.72 -15.09
N PRO A 90 13.97 6.18 -15.64
CA PRO A 90 15.27 6.08 -14.98
C PRO A 90 15.35 6.71 -13.59
N SER A 91 14.47 7.66 -13.27
CA SER A 91 14.42 8.30 -11.96
C SER A 91 13.96 7.37 -10.83
N ILE A 92 13.31 6.24 -11.17
CA ILE A 92 12.71 5.30 -10.20
C ILE A 92 12.97 3.82 -10.54
N ASN A 93 13.67 3.50 -11.64
CA ASN A 93 13.90 2.12 -12.07
C ASN A 93 14.82 1.29 -11.16
N THR A 94 15.53 1.93 -10.24
CA THR A 94 16.30 1.28 -9.16
C THR A 94 15.49 1.13 -7.88
N ILE A 95 14.31 1.73 -7.79
CA ILE A 95 13.43 1.73 -6.62
C ILE A 95 12.31 0.72 -6.81
N ILE A 96 11.69 0.72 -8.00
CA ILE A 96 10.51 -0.09 -8.30
C ILE A 96 10.75 -1.08 -9.43
N SER A 97 9.91 -2.10 -9.49
CA SER A 97 9.87 -3.09 -10.56
C SER A 97 8.43 -3.53 -10.82
N VAL A 98 8.16 -3.96 -12.05
CA VAL A 98 6.88 -4.56 -12.44
C VAL A 98 7.13 -5.99 -12.88
N ALA A 99 6.33 -6.93 -12.39
CA ALA A 99 6.42 -8.33 -12.78
C ALA A 99 5.03 -8.97 -12.86
N PRO A 100 4.85 -9.98 -13.72
CA PRO A 100 3.66 -10.80 -13.72
C PRO A 100 3.62 -11.69 -12.48
N PHE A 101 2.41 -11.95 -11.99
CA PHE A 101 2.12 -12.93 -10.94
C PHE A 101 0.84 -13.68 -11.30
N THR A 102 0.88 -15.01 -11.28
CA THR A 102 -0.29 -15.85 -11.55
C THR A 102 -0.78 -16.45 -10.24
N ASP A 103 -2.00 -16.11 -9.83
CA ASP A 103 -2.65 -16.74 -8.68
C ASP A 103 -3.02 -18.18 -9.03
N SER A 104 -3.07 -19.05 -8.02
CA SER A 104 -3.56 -20.43 -8.11
C SER A 104 -4.94 -20.58 -8.77
N SER A 105 -5.77 -19.53 -8.79
CA SER A 105 -7.03 -19.49 -9.53
C SER A 105 -6.86 -19.45 -11.05
N GLY A 106 -5.64 -19.21 -11.54
CA GLY A 106 -5.31 -19.00 -12.95
C GLY A 106 -5.36 -17.53 -13.38
N THR A 107 -5.85 -16.62 -12.54
CA THR A 107 -5.86 -15.19 -12.85
C THR A 107 -4.45 -14.62 -12.77
N ALA A 108 -4.05 -13.89 -13.81
CA ALA A 108 -2.75 -13.23 -13.87
C ALA A 108 -2.87 -11.75 -13.50
N PHE A 109 -1.85 -11.23 -12.83
CA PHE A 109 -1.78 -9.87 -12.32
C PHE A 109 -0.45 -9.23 -12.70
N CYS A 110 -0.48 -7.93 -12.97
CA CYS A 110 0.74 -7.12 -12.98
C CYS A 110 0.96 -6.53 -11.60
N VAL A 111 2.10 -6.85 -11.01
CA VAL A 111 2.51 -6.41 -9.68
C VAL A 111 3.62 -5.38 -9.85
N LEU A 112 3.29 -4.11 -9.62
CA LEU A 112 4.26 -3.06 -9.38
C LEU A 112 4.64 -3.10 -7.90
N TYR A 113 5.92 -3.18 -7.58
CA TYR A 113 6.40 -3.24 -6.20
C TYR A 113 7.72 -2.51 -6.05
N GLU A 114 8.01 -2.05 -4.84
CA GLU A 114 9.34 -1.57 -4.49
C GLU A 114 10.33 -2.75 -4.45
N SER A 115 11.32 -2.71 -5.34
CA SER A 115 12.38 -3.70 -5.43
C SER A 115 13.63 -3.31 -4.62
N SER A 116 13.79 -2.03 -4.30
CA SER A 116 14.90 -1.57 -3.46
C SER A 116 14.71 -1.97 -1.99
N VAL A 117 15.70 -2.67 -1.44
CA VAL A 117 15.71 -3.11 -0.04
C VAL A 117 16.95 -2.54 0.66
N GLU A 118 16.74 -1.95 1.84
CA GLU A 118 17.77 -1.47 2.74
C GLU A 118 17.54 -2.07 4.14
N SER A 119 18.56 -2.74 4.68
CA SER A 119 18.49 -3.36 6.02
C SER A 119 17.29 -4.31 6.22
N GLY A 120 16.91 -5.04 5.16
CA GLY A 120 15.80 -6.01 5.19
C GLY A 120 14.41 -5.40 5.01
N HIS A 121 14.30 -4.09 4.83
CA HIS A 121 13.04 -3.38 4.57
C HIS A 121 13.09 -2.64 3.23
N TYR A 122 11.95 -2.20 2.73
CA TYR A 122 11.87 -1.24 1.63
C TYR A 122 12.76 -0.03 1.93
N ALA A 123 13.58 0.38 0.97
CA ALA A 123 14.50 1.50 1.14
C ALA A 123 13.75 2.84 1.26
N LYS A 124 12.64 2.98 0.54
CA LYS A 124 11.78 4.16 0.49
C LYS A 124 10.39 3.92 1.07
N GLY A 125 9.82 2.74 0.89
CA GLY A 125 8.50 2.37 1.38
C GLY A 125 7.32 2.84 0.52
N TRP A 126 7.49 2.88 -0.80
CA TRP A 126 6.44 3.20 -1.77
C TRP A 126 5.38 2.10 -1.85
N GLY A 127 5.76 0.86 -1.54
CA GLY A 127 4.85 -0.26 -1.38
C GLY A 127 4.60 -1.04 -2.67
N LEU A 128 3.35 -1.40 -2.92
CA LEU A 128 2.94 -2.23 -4.04
C LEU A 128 1.60 -1.77 -4.63
N PHE A 129 1.46 -1.99 -5.94
CA PHE A 129 0.26 -1.73 -6.71
C PHE A 129 -0.01 -2.91 -7.63
N VAL A 130 -1.24 -3.44 -7.61
CA VAL A 130 -1.61 -4.65 -8.33
C VAL A 130 -2.84 -4.38 -9.19
N VAL A 131 -2.81 -4.87 -10.42
CA VAL A 131 -3.94 -4.85 -11.36
C VAL A 131 -4.06 -6.22 -12.04
N PRO A 132 -5.26 -6.65 -12.49
CA PRO A 132 -5.37 -7.79 -13.40
C PRO A 132 -4.56 -7.53 -14.68
N GLU A 133 -3.85 -8.54 -15.16
CA GLU A 133 -2.98 -8.41 -16.34
C GLU A 133 -3.79 -8.19 -17.62
N LEU A 134 -4.93 -8.86 -17.76
CA LEU A 134 -5.85 -8.68 -18.89
C LEU A 134 -7.03 -7.78 -18.50
N ARG A 135 -7.44 -6.91 -19.42
CA ARG A 135 -8.61 -6.05 -19.20
C ARG A 135 -9.90 -6.87 -19.07
N ALA A 136 -9.96 -8.01 -19.74
CA ALA A 136 -11.10 -8.93 -19.69
C ALA A 136 -11.32 -9.54 -18.28
N ASP A 137 -10.29 -9.55 -17.42
CA ASP A 137 -10.39 -10.07 -16.05
C ASP A 137 -10.94 -9.05 -15.05
N VAL A 138 -11.17 -7.80 -15.49
CA VAL A 138 -11.77 -6.74 -14.68
C VAL A 138 -13.29 -6.78 -14.84
N SER A 139 -14.00 -7.13 -13.76
CA SER A 139 -15.48 -7.14 -13.74
C SER A 139 -16.08 -5.85 -13.19
N ARG A 140 -15.34 -5.12 -12.36
CA ARG A 140 -15.77 -3.88 -11.71
C ARG A 140 -14.62 -2.89 -11.62
N SER A 141 -14.91 -1.62 -11.86
CA SER A 141 -13.98 -0.50 -11.70
C SER A 141 -13.83 -0.10 -10.24
N ILE A 142 -13.57 -1.07 -9.36
CA ILE A 142 -13.32 -0.83 -7.94
C ILE A 142 -11.83 -0.67 -7.72
N HIS A 143 -11.46 0.31 -6.90
CA HIS A 143 -10.12 0.46 -6.35
C HIS A 143 -10.13 0.10 -4.86
N PHE A 144 -9.26 -0.82 -4.46
CA PHE A 144 -8.97 -1.09 -3.06
C PHE A 144 -7.62 -0.49 -2.66
N SER A 145 -7.54 0.02 -1.43
CA SER A 145 -6.25 0.36 -0.84
C SER A 145 -6.15 0.00 0.63
N ALA A 146 -4.92 -0.23 1.11
CA ALA A 146 -4.58 -0.43 2.50
C ALA A 146 -3.41 0.51 2.87
N PRO A 147 -3.69 1.68 3.47
CA PRO A 147 -2.67 2.69 3.72
C PRO A 147 -1.78 2.42 4.95
N HIS A 148 -2.15 1.48 5.81
CA HIS A 148 -1.48 1.24 7.09
C HIS A 148 -1.06 -0.23 7.26
N PRO A 149 -0.03 -0.70 6.55
CA PRO A 149 0.42 -2.08 6.63
C PRO A 149 0.95 -2.44 8.03
N GLY A 150 0.44 -3.57 8.54
CA GLY A 150 1.02 -4.32 9.64
C GLY A 150 0.85 -3.79 11.05
N TRP A 151 1.52 -4.47 11.97
CA TRP A 151 1.42 -4.24 13.41
C TRP A 151 2.78 -4.46 14.08
N PRO A 152 3.10 -3.75 15.18
CA PRO A 152 2.47 -2.51 15.66
C PRO A 152 2.70 -1.34 14.67
N GLY A 153 2.04 -0.19 14.88
CA GLY A 153 2.26 1.02 14.07
C GLY A 153 1.46 1.12 12.75
N GLY A 154 0.63 0.12 12.45
CA GLY A 154 -0.31 0.12 11.33
C GLY A 154 -1.67 -0.43 11.74
N ASP A 155 -2.40 -1.01 10.79
CA ASP A 155 -3.77 -1.50 10.93
C ASP A 155 -3.88 -3.04 10.91
N GLY A 156 -2.76 -3.74 11.13
CA GLY A 156 -2.71 -5.20 11.14
C GLY A 156 -2.86 -5.78 9.74
N ASP A 157 -3.83 -6.68 9.57
CA ASP A 157 -4.00 -7.49 8.35
C ASP A 157 -4.89 -6.84 7.28
N THR A 158 -5.08 -5.51 7.33
CA THR A 158 -5.85 -4.81 6.29
C THR A 158 -5.29 -4.94 4.89
N PRO A 159 -3.96 -5.05 4.64
CA PRO A 159 -3.43 -5.40 3.32
C PRO A 159 -4.01 -6.69 2.74
N GLN A 160 -4.07 -7.75 3.54
CA GLN A 160 -4.55 -9.08 3.15
C GLN A 160 -6.06 -9.06 2.93
N GLN A 161 -6.81 -8.35 3.78
CA GLN A 161 -8.25 -8.15 3.60
C GLN A 161 -8.54 -7.37 2.30
N ALA A 162 -7.77 -6.32 2.01
CA ALA A 162 -7.88 -5.56 0.77
C ALA A 162 -7.58 -6.44 -0.45
N ALA A 163 -6.54 -7.28 -0.39
CA ALA A 163 -6.20 -8.23 -1.46
C ALA A 163 -7.31 -9.27 -1.70
N SER A 164 -7.86 -9.81 -0.62
CA SER A 164 -8.97 -10.78 -0.68
C SER A 164 -10.19 -10.16 -1.36
N LEU A 165 -10.57 -8.94 -0.98
CA LEU A 165 -11.71 -8.22 -1.57
C LEU A 165 -11.44 -7.82 -3.03
N PHE A 166 -10.23 -7.35 -3.33
CA PHE A 166 -9.82 -7.03 -4.70
C PHE A 166 -10.00 -8.24 -5.63
N LYS A 167 -9.54 -9.42 -5.21
CA LYS A 167 -9.71 -10.67 -5.96
C LYS A 167 -11.18 -11.09 -6.06
N ALA A 168 -11.87 -11.15 -4.92
CA ALA A 168 -13.25 -11.65 -4.86
C ALA A 168 -14.26 -10.80 -5.65
N THR A 169 -13.96 -9.52 -5.88
CA THR A 169 -14.86 -8.59 -6.57
C THR A 169 -14.49 -8.37 -8.04
N GLY A 170 -13.40 -8.98 -8.53
CA GLY A 170 -12.85 -8.72 -9.86
C GLY A 170 -12.58 -7.24 -10.08
N ALA A 171 -11.96 -6.60 -9.08
CA ALA A 171 -11.67 -5.17 -9.03
C ALA A 171 -10.54 -4.77 -9.99
N LYS A 172 -10.45 -3.47 -10.28
CA LYS A 172 -9.46 -2.95 -11.25
C LYS A 172 -8.08 -2.78 -10.63
N SER A 173 -7.99 -2.37 -9.37
CA SER A 173 -6.70 -2.10 -8.75
C SER A 173 -6.68 -2.28 -7.23
N LEU A 174 -5.49 -2.59 -6.72
CA LEU A 174 -5.15 -2.68 -5.31
C LEU A 174 -3.87 -1.88 -5.04
N LEU A 175 -3.88 -1.00 -4.04
CA LEU A 175 -2.72 -0.21 -3.60
C LEU A 175 -2.42 -0.45 -2.12
N ILE A 176 -1.22 -0.89 -1.78
CA ILE A 176 -0.79 -1.09 -0.40
C ILE A 176 0.49 -0.31 -0.19
N THR A 177 0.53 0.51 0.85
CA THR A 177 1.70 1.35 1.14
C THR A 177 2.85 0.51 1.67
N GLY A 178 4.09 1.00 1.51
CA GLY A 178 5.29 0.30 1.96
C GLY A 178 5.82 0.77 3.31
N ARG A 179 5.12 1.68 3.99
CA ARG A 179 5.53 2.21 5.30
C ARG A 179 4.41 2.09 6.31
N LYS A 180 4.79 1.80 7.56
CA LYS A 180 3.92 2.06 8.71
C LYS A 180 3.67 3.55 8.83
N ARG A 181 2.46 3.96 9.22
CA ARG A 181 2.16 5.39 9.46
C ARG A 181 3.07 6.00 10.53
N THR A 182 3.59 5.18 11.44
CA THR A 182 4.54 5.57 12.50
C THR A 182 6.01 5.45 12.10
N ALA A 183 6.34 5.23 10.82
CA ALA A 183 7.73 5.23 10.35
C ALA A 183 8.46 6.55 10.70
N SER A 184 7.74 7.66 10.68
CA SER A 184 8.03 8.88 11.42
C SER A 184 6.93 9.11 12.46
N ILE A 185 7.30 9.61 13.64
CA ILE A 185 6.34 10.06 14.67
C ILE A 185 6.21 11.59 14.74
N LEU A 186 6.85 12.29 13.80
CA LEU A 186 6.74 13.73 13.67
C LEU A 186 5.35 14.11 13.12
N PRO A 187 4.82 15.28 13.50
CA PRO A 187 3.49 15.70 13.08
C PRO A 187 3.43 15.95 11.57
N SER A 188 2.30 15.61 10.95
CA SER A 188 2.00 15.99 9.57
C SER A 188 1.68 17.48 9.48
N ASP A 189 2.20 18.13 8.44
CA ASP A 189 1.93 19.52 8.13
C ASP A 189 0.60 19.71 7.36
N CYS A 190 0.02 18.61 6.84
CA CYS A 190 -1.15 18.66 5.96
C CYS A 190 -2.47 18.73 6.74
N VAL A 191 -2.55 18.06 7.90
CA VAL A 191 -3.79 17.95 8.67
C VAL A 191 -3.47 18.23 10.13
N THR A 192 -4.16 19.20 10.72
CA THR A 192 -3.98 19.53 12.13
C THR A 192 -4.48 18.42 13.04
N SER A 193 -3.99 18.41 14.28
CA SER A 193 -4.32 17.40 15.29
C SER A 193 -5.81 17.11 15.42
N SER A 194 -6.12 15.83 15.62
CA SER A 194 -7.46 15.39 16.02
C SER A 194 -7.86 15.93 17.39
N GLN A 195 -9.16 15.91 17.70
CA GLN A 195 -9.66 16.28 19.03
C GLN A 195 -8.98 15.42 20.11
N GLY A 196 -8.39 16.09 21.11
CA GLY A 196 -7.64 15.42 22.19
C GLY A 196 -6.11 15.58 22.10
N GLY A 197 -5.60 16.42 21.19
CA GLY A 197 -4.16 16.74 21.11
C GLY A 197 -3.30 15.66 20.45
N GLN A 198 -3.93 14.68 19.79
CA GLN A 198 -3.23 13.65 19.03
C GLN A 198 -2.98 14.16 17.60
N HIS A 199 -1.71 14.21 17.21
CA HIS A 199 -1.30 14.62 15.87
C HIS A 199 -1.29 13.41 14.91
N TYR A 200 -1.66 13.64 13.66
CA TYR A 200 -1.39 12.69 12.59
C TYR A 200 0.09 12.72 12.25
N TYR A 201 0.66 11.57 11.87
CA TYR A 201 2.08 11.46 11.56
C TYR A 201 2.35 11.86 10.10
N MET A 202 3.50 12.45 9.82
CA MET A 202 3.86 12.86 8.45
C MET A 202 4.02 11.69 7.46
N THR A 203 4.31 10.48 7.97
CA THR A 203 4.33 9.24 7.19
C THR A 203 2.98 8.51 7.17
N ASP A 204 1.93 9.08 7.75
CA ASP A 204 0.57 8.56 7.62
C ASP A 204 0.07 8.86 6.19
N PRO A 205 -0.12 7.84 5.34
CA PRO A 205 -0.45 8.06 3.93
C PRO A 205 -1.84 8.64 3.72
N THR A 206 -2.72 8.57 4.72
CA THR A 206 -4.06 9.18 4.67
C THR A 206 -4.08 10.64 5.13
N HIS A 207 -2.99 11.10 5.75
CA HIS A 207 -2.88 12.45 6.31
C HIS A 207 -1.65 13.20 5.78
N SER A 208 -1.06 12.78 4.67
CA SER A 208 0.12 13.42 4.08
C SER A 208 0.08 13.39 2.55
N ILE A 209 0.18 14.57 1.94
CA ILE A 209 0.31 14.72 0.48
C ILE A 209 1.73 14.41 -0.02
N ARG A 210 2.71 14.27 0.89
CA ARG A 210 4.10 14.00 0.52
C ARG A 210 4.35 12.52 0.22
N GLU A 211 3.50 11.64 0.76
CA GLU A 211 3.61 10.20 0.55
C GLU A 211 3.20 9.78 -0.88
N PRO A 212 3.92 8.81 -1.51
CA PRO A 212 3.58 8.30 -2.85
C PRO A 212 2.15 7.76 -2.99
N PHE A 213 1.52 7.39 -1.87
CA PHE A 213 0.13 6.98 -1.82
C PHE A 213 -0.82 8.05 -2.35
N PHE A 214 -0.56 9.33 -2.05
CA PHE A 214 -1.36 10.45 -2.51
C PHE A 214 -1.29 10.56 -4.05
N ASP A 215 -0.08 10.53 -4.60
CA ASP A 215 0.14 10.59 -6.06
C ASP A 215 -0.50 9.42 -6.80
N ALA A 216 -0.38 8.21 -6.27
CA ALA A 216 -1.01 7.03 -6.85
C ALA A 216 -2.54 7.18 -6.87
N ASN A 217 -3.16 7.64 -5.78
CA ASN A 217 -4.61 7.85 -5.75
C ASN A 217 -5.07 8.91 -6.77
N LEU A 218 -4.30 10.00 -6.94
CA LEU A 218 -4.60 11.00 -7.97
C LEU A 218 -4.53 10.39 -9.39
N ALA A 219 -3.49 9.61 -9.68
CA ALA A 219 -3.33 8.93 -10.96
C ALA A 219 -4.47 7.93 -11.23
N ILE A 220 -4.87 7.15 -10.21
CA ILE A 220 -5.98 6.20 -10.32
C ILE A 220 -7.30 6.91 -10.58
N ILE A 221 -7.59 8.01 -9.88
CA ILE A 221 -8.81 8.80 -10.09
C ILE A 221 -8.82 9.43 -11.48
N ALA A 222 -7.71 10.02 -11.92
CA ALA A 222 -7.58 10.61 -13.24
C ALA A 222 -7.82 9.56 -14.34
N TRP A 223 -7.14 8.41 -14.25
CA TRP A 223 -7.33 7.30 -15.17
C TRP A 223 -8.78 6.82 -15.19
N GLN A 224 -9.41 6.65 -14.02
CA GLN A 224 -10.80 6.21 -13.93
C GLN A 224 -11.76 7.21 -14.58
N ASN A 225 -11.53 8.51 -14.40
CA ASN A 225 -12.32 9.57 -15.04
C ASN A 225 -12.20 9.55 -16.57
N GLU A 226 -10.99 9.32 -17.08
CA GLU A 226 -10.74 9.20 -18.53
C GLU A 226 -11.32 7.92 -19.13
N ASN A 227 -11.54 6.88 -18.32
CA ASN A 227 -12.01 5.56 -18.73
C ASN A 227 -13.47 5.28 -18.31
N GLY A 228 -14.34 6.28 -18.47
CA GLY A 228 -15.79 6.13 -18.26
C GLY A 228 -16.30 6.57 -16.88
N GLY A 229 -15.46 7.23 -16.08
CA GLY A 229 -15.85 7.78 -14.78
C GLY A 229 -16.04 6.71 -13.72
N CYS A 230 -16.83 7.02 -12.68
CA CYS A 230 -17.15 6.08 -11.61
C CYS A 230 -18.65 5.76 -11.59
N PRO A 231 -19.15 4.87 -12.46
CA PRO A 231 -20.56 4.49 -12.49
C PRO A 231 -20.99 3.88 -11.16
N ALA A 232 -22.17 4.29 -10.67
CA ALA A 232 -22.66 3.89 -9.36
C ALA A 232 -22.78 2.37 -9.17
N THR A 233 -23.06 1.64 -10.25
CA THR A 233 -23.31 0.18 -10.27
C THR A 233 -22.04 -0.67 -10.28
N SER A 234 -20.89 -0.12 -10.68
CA SER A 234 -19.66 -0.90 -10.93
C SER A 234 -18.38 -0.26 -10.41
N CYS A 235 -18.44 0.92 -9.79
CA CYS A 235 -17.27 1.63 -9.29
C CYS A 235 -17.41 2.07 -7.82
N ALA A 236 -16.28 1.96 -7.11
CA ALA A 236 -16.07 2.51 -5.78
C ALA A 236 -14.56 2.64 -5.49
N PHE A 237 -14.20 3.60 -4.64
CA PHE A 237 -12.87 3.69 -4.03
C PHE A 237 -13.01 3.29 -2.56
N ILE A 238 -12.33 2.22 -2.16
CA ILE A 238 -12.46 1.62 -0.84
C ILE A 238 -11.08 1.57 -0.18
N GLN A 239 -10.94 2.24 0.95
CA GLN A 239 -9.73 2.19 1.78
C GLN A 239 -10.00 1.32 3.01
N MET A 240 -9.17 0.29 3.19
CA MET A 240 -9.27 -0.65 4.30
C MET A 240 -8.45 -0.14 5.49
N HIS A 241 -9.17 0.17 6.57
CA HIS A 241 -8.60 0.62 7.84
C HIS A 241 -8.88 -0.37 8.96
N GLY A 242 -7.92 -0.47 9.88
CA GLY A 242 -8.01 -1.29 11.06
C GLY A 242 -8.71 -0.53 12.17
N LYS A 243 -9.67 -1.16 12.85
CA LYS A 243 -10.26 -0.59 14.06
C LYS A 243 -9.58 -1.18 15.29
N ALA A 244 -9.28 -0.33 16.27
CA ALA A 244 -8.84 -0.80 17.57
C ALA A 244 -9.93 -1.67 18.22
N ARG A 245 -9.54 -2.67 19.03
CA ARG A 245 -10.48 -3.53 19.75
C ARG A 245 -11.48 -2.75 20.61
N THR A 246 -11.08 -1.58 21.10
CA THR A 246 -11.90 -0.67 21.92
C THR A 246 -12.83 0.22 21.09
N THR A 247 -12.59 0.39 19.79
CA THR A 247 -13.40 1.22 18.90
C THR A 247 -14.54 0.40 18.31
N CYS A 248 -15.79 0.80 18.59
CA CYS A 248 -17.00 0.12 18.14
C CYS A 248 -16.91 -1.40 18.33
N ALA A 249 -16.73 -1.84 19.58
CA ALA A 249 -16.38 -3.23 19.90
C ALA A 249 -17.42 -4.26 19.42
N SER A 250 -18.69 -3.87 19.30
CA SER A 250 -19.78 -4.72 18.81
C SER A 250 -19.86 -4.84 17.28
N GLU A 251 -19.16 -3.98 16.54
CA GLU A 251 -19.20 -3.95 15.09
C GLU A 251 -18.03 -4.77 14.53
N GLN A 252 -18.22 -5.53 13.45
CA GLN A 252 -17.13 -6.19 12.74
C GLN A 252 -16.46 -5.23 11.76
N VAL A 253 -17.27 -4.50 10.99
CA VAL A 253 -16.87 -3.48 10.02
C VAL A 253 -17.83 -2.31 10.16
N PHE A 254 -17.32 -1.08 10.05
CA PHE A 254 -18.15 0.10 9.85
C PHE A 254 -17.70 0.84 8.60
N LEU A 255 -18.65 1.44 7.90
CA LEU A 255 -18.38 2.20 6.69
C LEU A 255 -18.20 3.67 7.04
N SER A 256 -17.11 4.26 6.58
CA SER A 256 -16.82 5.68 6.72
C SER A 256 -16.55 6.29 5.35
N ALA A 257 -17.08 7.48 5.12
CA ALA A 257 -16.71 8.34 4.00
C ALA A 257 -15.36 9.06 4.21
N GLY A 258 -14.68 8.83 5.34
CA GLY A 258 -13.41 9.49 5.68
C GLY A 258 -13.57 10.97 6.05
N LEU A 259 -14.80 11.40 6.32
CA LEU A 259 -15.12 12.78 6.62
C LEU A 259 -15.24 13.02 8.12
N GLY A 260 -15.01 14.28 8.54
CA GLY A 260 -15.15 14.70 9.93
C GLY A 260 -16.59 14.61 10.48
N ARG A 261 -16.88 15.30 11.58
CA ARG A 261 -18.21 15.27 12.24
C ARG A 261 -19.10 16.46 11.88
N GLY A 262 -18.72 17.26 10.89
CA GLY A 262 -19.46 18.44 10.48
C GLY A 262 -20.77 18.09 9.77
N LYS A 263 -21.71 19.04 9.68
CA LYS A 263 -22.99 18.84 8.96
C LYS A 263 -22.79 18.33 7.54
N ALA A 264 -21.82 18.89 6.81
CA ALA A 264 -21.47 18.46 5.45
C ALA A 264 -20.98 17.00 5.41
N SER A 265 -20.24 16.57 6.42
CA SER A 265 -19.76 15.19 6.55
C SER A 265 -20.89 14.22 6.88
N ILE A 266 -21.83 14.62 7.74
CA ILE A 266 -23.03 13.82 8.06
C ILE A 266 -23.94 13.66 6.84
N ALA A 267 -24.08 14.73 6.03
CA ALA A 267 -24.89 14.71 4.82
C ALA A 267 -24.48 13.59 3.85
N TRP A 268 -23.20 13.18 3.84
CA TRP A 268 -22.74 12.05 3.02
C TRP A 268 -23.44 10.72 3.32
N TYR A 269 -24.04 10.57 4.50
CA TYR A 269 -24.78 9.38 4.91
C TYR A 269 -26.30 9.58 4.87
N THR A 270 -26.79 10.82 4.87
CA THR A 270 -28.21 11.12 5.11
C THR A 270 -28.93 11.86 3.99
N ASP A 271 -28.22 12.52 3.06
CA ASP A 271 -28.87 13.21 1.93
C ASP A 271 -29.38 12.21 0.86
N ASP A 272 -29.89 12.70 -0.27
CA ASP A 272 -30.40 11.83 -1.35
C ASP A 272 -29.34 11.54 -2.44
N VAL A 273 -28.10 12.02 -2.27
CA VAL A 273 -27.04 11.80 -3.26
C VAL A 273 -26.56 10.35 -3.18
N ASP A 274 -26.56 9.68 -4.33
CA ASP A 274 -26.15 8.29 -4.45
C ASP A 274 -24.63 8.14 -4.35
N ARG A 275 -24.15 7.86 -3.12
CA ARG A 275 -22.73 7.68 -2.82
C ARG A 275 -22.39 6.21 -2.53
N PRO A 276 -21.16 5.75 -2.85
CA PRO A 276 -20.74 4.36 -2.62
C PRO A 276 -21.00 3.87 -1.19
N VAL A 277 -20.75 4.70 -0.17
CA VAL A 277 -20.95 4.35 1.24
C VAL A 277 -22.39 3.94 1.56
N LYS A 278 -23.39 4.54 0.91
CA LYS A 278 -24.81 4.21 1.11
C LYS A 278 -25.17 2.92 0.42
N ARG A 279 -24.69 2.72 -0.82
CA ARG A 279 -24.93 1.49 -1.59
C ARG A 279 -24.29 0.28 -0.91
N LEU A 280 -23.06 0.42 -0.42
CA LEU A 280 -22.40 -0.64 0.33
C LEU A 280 -23.17 -0.96 1.62
N LYS A 281 -23.64 0.08 2.35
CA LYS A 281 -24.44 -0.11 3.56
C LYS A 281 -25.73 -0.91 3.29
N THR A 282 -26.45 -0.63 2.21
CA THR A 282 -27.71 -1.32 1.91
C THR A 282 -27.54 -2.78 1.52
N GLN A 283 -26.34 -3.20 1.07
CA GLN A 283 -26.05 -4.60 0.75
C GLN A 283 -25.54 -5.42 1.95
N LEU A 284 -25.27 -4.76 3.08
CA LEU A 284 -24.79 -5.41 4.31
C LEU A 284 -25.91 -5.71 5.32
N ILE A 285 -27.15 -5.30 5.03
CA ILE A 285 -28.35 -5.48 5.85
C ILE A 285 -29.19 -6.58 5.21
#